data_AF-A0A8T4J240-F1
#
_entry.id   AF-A0A8T4J240-F1
#
_cell.length_a   1.000
_cell.length_b   1.000
_cell.length_c   1.000
_cell.angle_alpha   90.00
_cell.angle_beta   90.00
_cell.angle_gamma   90.00
#
_symmetry.space_group_name_H-M   'P 1'
#
loop_
_entity.id
_entity.type
_entity.pdbx_description
1 polymer ?
#
loop_
_entity_poly.entity_id
_entity_poly.type
_entity_poly.pdbx_seq_one_letter_code
_entity_poly.pdbx_strand_id
1 'polypeptide(L)'
;SPATAPGAVPSPPSPERAAEVREYLRLAEAVDETIREGSRLRTFLLADLARYRDALPGSAAGYLDQLEDALRAGYLPRPDDLVALRALRTEAAGAAETDRRTALLQRCERLAEQAVRARLMVVPGGRTAGSTGAAEPARPATPMPAPASQVPQPARSRENDGGAGG
;
A
#
# COMPACT_ATOMS: atom_id res chain seq x y z
N SER A 1 39.11 -47.35 -20.91
CA SER A 1 38.90 -45.91 -20.67
C SER A 1 38.41 -45.25 -21.95
N PRO A 2 37.19 -44.69 -22.03
CA PRO A 2 36.82 -43.90 -23.20
C PRO A 2 37.45 -42.51 -23.08
N ALA A 3 38.01 -42.04 -24.19
CA ALA A 3 38.66 -40.74 -24.31
C ALA A 3 37.63 -39.61 -24.24
N THR A 4 37.86 -38.65 -23.35
CA THR A 4 37.14 -37.38 -23.27
C THR A 4 37.34 -36.61 -24.58
N ALA A 5 36.26 -36.42 -25.35
CA ALA A 5 36.28 -35.51 -26.50
C ALA A 5 36.57 -34.08 -26.01
N PRO A 6 37.39 -33.28 -26.72
CA PRO A 6 37.67 -31.91 -26.32
C PRO A 6 36.37 -31.10 -26.34
N GLY A 7 36.07 -30.45 -25.22
CA GLY A 7 34.90 -29.59 -25.06
C GLY A 7 34.84 -28.57 -26.19
N ALA A 8 33.72 -28.57 -26.93
CA ALA A 8 33.47 -27.59 -27.97
C ALA A 8 33.51 -26.20 -27.34
N VAL A 9 34.53 -25.42 -27.70
CA VAL A 9 34.63 -24.02 -27.31
C VAL A 9 33.47 -23.30 -27.98
N PRO A 10 32.60 -22.57 -27.26
CA PRO A 10 31.50 -21.86 -27.89
C PRO A 10 32.05 -20.87 -28.90
N SER A 11 31.66 -21.02 -30.17
CA SER A 11 32.05 -20.08 -31.22
C SER A 11 31.54 -18.67 -30.88
N PRO A 12 32.35 -17.63 -31.14
CA PRO A 12 31.91 -16.26 -30.95
C PRO A 12 30.66 -15.97 -31.82
N PRO A 13 29.78 -15.05 -31.38
CA PRO A 13 28.63 -14.67 -32.18
C PRO A 13 29.09 -14.13 -33.55
N SER A 14 28.25 -14.34 -34.57
CA SER A 14 28.47 -13.70 -35.86
C SER A 14 28.56 -12.18 -35.68
N PRO A 15 29.29 -11.45 -36.55
CA PRO A 15 29.40 -9.99 -36.45
C PRO A 15 28.04 -9.30 -36.46
N GLU A 16 27.07 -9.85 -37.19
CA GLU A 16 25.66 -9.40 -37.22
C GLU A 16 24.99 -9.55 -35.86
N ARG A 17 25.02 -10.75 -35.26
CA ARG A 17 24.49 -10.99 -33.91
C ARG A 17 25.18 -10.10 -32.86
N ALA A 18 26.48 -9.88 -33.00
CA ALA A 18 27.22 -8.99 -32.11
C ALA A 18 26.79 -7.52 -32.26
N ALA A 19 26.40 -7.08 -33.47
CA ALA A 19 25.86 -5.74 -33.71
C ALA A 19 24.46 -5.56 -33.12
N GLU A 20 23.57 -6.53 -33.31
CA GLU A 20 22.23 -6.55 -32.72
C GLU A 20 22.29 -6.48 -31.20
N VAL A 21 23.14 -7.30 -30.57
CA VAL A 21 23.32 -7.27 -29.10
C VAL A 21 23.78 -5.89 -28.64
N ARG A 22 24.72 -5.25 -29.34
CA ARG A 22 25.17 -3.88 -29.02
C ARG A 22 24.04 -2.86 -29.17
N GLU A 23 23.18 -3.01 -30.17
CA GLU A 23 22.03 -2.13 -30.36
C GLU A 23 21.01 -2.26 -29.24
N TYR A 24 20.66 -3.49 -28.84
CA TYR A 24 19.78 -3.73 -27.71
C TYR A 24 20.34 -3.20 -26.39
N LEU A 25 21.66 -3.32 -26.17
CA LEU A 25 22.31 -2.74 -24.99
C LEU A 25 22.21 -1.21 -24.98
N ARG A 26 22.46 -0.54 -26.12
CA ARG A 26 22.28 0.92 -26.21
C ARG A 26 20.83 1.35 -25.99
N LEU A 27 19.88 0.58 -26.50
CA LEU A 27 18.46 0.85 -26.27
C LEU A 27 18.11 0.69 -24.78
N ALA A 28 18.60 -0.36 -24.13
CA ALA A 28 18.40 -0.55 -22.70
C ALA A 28 18.99 0.61 -21.88
N GLU A 29 20.21 1.04 -22.19
CA GLU A 29 20.85 2.21 -21.56
C GLU A 29 20.02 3.49 -21.75
N ALA A 30 19.48 3.72 -22.95
CA ALA A 30 18.62 4.88 -23.23
C ALA A 30 17.28 4.83 -22.47
N VAL A 31 16.71 3.65 -22.29
CA VAL A 31 15.51 3.44 -21.47
C VAL A 31 15.81 3.72 -20.00
N ASP A 32 16.91 3.18 -19.47
CA ASP A 32 17.32 3.40 -18.08
C ASP A 32 17.61 4.88 -17.80
N GLU A 33 18.23 5.59 -18.75
CA GLU A 33 18.40 7.04 -18.72
C GLU A 33 17.07 7.77 -18.61
N THR A 34 16.10 7.40 -19.46
CA THR A 34 14.78 8.00 -19.47
C THR A 34 14.03 7.76 -18.15
N ILE A 35 14.12 6.55 -17.58
CA ILE A 35 13.51 6.21 -16.29
C ILE A 35 14.11 7.07 -15.16
N ARG A 36 15.43 7.23 -15.15
CA ARG A 36 16.13 8.02 -14.13
C ARG A 36 15.81 9.50 -14.26
N GLU A 37 15.80 10.06 -15.47
CA GLU A 37 15.42 11.45 -15.67
C GLU A 37 13.94 11.69 -15.32
N GLY A 38 13.05 10.77 -15.69
CA GLY A 38 11.65 10.79 -15.27
C GLY A 38 11.50 10.76 -13.74
N SER A 39 12.34 10.00 -13.05
CA SER A 39 12.37 9.96 -11.58
C SER A 39 12.85 11.28 -10.96
N ARG A 40 13.83 11.94 -11.57
CA ARG A 40 14.30 13.28 -11.15
C ARG A 40 13.21 14.33 -11.32
N LEU A 41 12.56 14.36 -12.48
CA LEU A 41 11.44 15.27 -12.75
C LEU A 41 10.28 15.05 -11.78
N ARG A 42 9.92 13.79 -11.53
CA ARG A 42 8.87 13.44 -10.56
C ARG A 42 9.23 13.92 -9.15
N THR A 43 10.48 13.75 -8.73
CA THR A 43 10.95 14.21 -7.41
C THR A 43 10.83 15.73 -7.29
N PHE A 44 11.24 16.47 -8.32
CA PHE A 44 11.09 17.93 -8.37
C PHE A 44 9.63 18.35 -8.29
N LEU A 45 8.74 17.76 -9.10
CA LEU A 45 7.31 18.08 -9.10
C LEU A 45 6.64 17.81 -7.75
N LEU A 46 7.02 16.73 -7.06
CA LEU A 46 6.49 16.43 -5.73
C LEU A 46 6.97 17.44 -4.67
N ALA A 47 8.22 17.89 -4.77
CA ALA A 47 8.74 18.93 -3.89
C ALA A 47 8.07 20.29 -4.17
N ASP A 48 7.77 20.57 -5.43
CA ASP A 48 7.07 21.78 -5.85
C ASP A 48 5.61 21.79 -5.36
N LEU A 49 4.89 20.67 -5.52
CA LEU A 49 3.54 20.51 -4.95
C LEU A 49 3.50 20.72 -3.43
N ALA A 50 4.48 20.19 -2.70
CA ALA A 50 4.61 20.42 -1.27
C ALA A 50 4.80 21.90 -0.96
N ARG A 51 5.66 22.60 -1.72
CA ARG A 51 5.89 24.04 -1.55
C ARG A 51 4.62 24.86 -1.80
N TYR A 52 3.87 24.54 -2.86
CA TYR A 52 2.59 25.17 -3.12
C TYR A 52 1.61 24.93 -1.97
N ARG A 53 1.53 23.70 -1.46
CA ARG A 53 0.65 23.36 -0.34
C ARG A 53 1.02 24.08 0.96
N ASP A 54 2.30 24.22 1.26
CA ASP A 54 2.79 24.92 2.46
C ASP A 54 2.51 26.43 2.41
N ALA A 55 2.32 26.99 1.20
CA ALA A 55 1.98 28.39 0.98
C ALA A 55 0.46 28.67 0.96
N LEU A 56 -0.37 27.68 1.28
CA LEU A 56 -1.82 27.87 1.35
C LEU A 56 -2.21 28.78 2.53
N PRO A 57 -3.28 29.58 2.37
CA PRO A 57 -4.18 29.63 1.21
C PRO A 57 -3.74 30.54 0.07
N GLY A 58 -2.67 31.33 0.27
CA GLY A 58 -2.22 32.34 -0.70
C GLY A 58 -1.80 31.78 -2.07
N SER A 59 -1.49 30.49 -2.14
CA SER A 59 -1.08 29.78 -3.34
C SER A 59 -2.20 28.90 -3.96
N ALA A 60 -3.46 29.02 -3.51
CA ALA A 60 -4.53 28.08 -3.86
C ALA A 60 -4.67 27.82 -5.36
N ALA A 61 -4.71 28.86 -6.20
CA ALA A 61 -4.84 28.70 -7.64
C ALA A 61 -3.68 27.88 -8.23
N GLY A 62 -2.44 28.24 -7.90
CA GLY A 62 -1.25 27.53 -8.38
C GLY A 62 -1.16 26.09 -7.87
N TYR A 63 -1.59 25.84 -6.64
CA TYR A 63 -1.68 24.48 -6.10
C TYR A 63 -2.68 23.62 -6.89
N LEU A 64 -3.87 24.16 -7.21
CA LEU A 64 -4.90 23.44 -7.96
C LEU A 64 -4.46 23.15 -9.40
N ASP A 65 -3.88 24.12 -10.08
CA ASP A 65 -3.32 23.96 -11.43
C ASP A 65 -2.25 22.85 -11.44
N GLN A 66 -1.28 22.94 -10.53
CA GLN A 66 -0.19 21.97 -10.43
C GLN A 66 -0.69 20.57 -10.06
N LEU A 67 -1.69 20.47 -9.20
CA LEU A 67 -2.29 19.18 -8.82
C LEU A 67 -3.04 18.55 -9.99
N GLU A 68 -3.79 19.32 -10.78
CA GLU A 68 -4.48 18.81 -11.97
C GLU A 68 -3.51 18.27 -13.01
N ASP A 69 -2.41 18.99 -13.25
CA ASP A 69 -1.35 18.57 -14.17
C ASP A 69 -0.65 17.30 -13.68
N ALA A 70 -0.31 17.24 -12.39
CA ALA A 70 0.26 16.05 -11.77
C ALA A 70 -0.67 14.83 -11.92
N LEU A 71 -1.98 15.01 -11.68
CA LEU A 71 -2.97 13.94 -11.84
C LEU A 71 -3.11 13.49 -13.30
N ARG A 72 -2.97 14.39 -14.27
CA ARG A 72 -2.95 14.04 -15.70
C ARG A 72 -1.71 13.21 -16.06
N ALA A 73 -0.60 13.46 -15.39
CA ALA A 73 0.64 12.70 -15.48
C ALA A 73 0.64 11.38 -14.65
N GLY A 74 -0.49 11.00 -14.04
CA GLY A 74 -0.61 9.75 -13.29
C GLY A 74 -0.12 9.83 -11.83
N TYR A 75 0.00 11.03 -11.26
CA TYR A 75 0.21 11.20 -9.83
C TYR A 75 -0.96 10.59 -9.04
N LEU A 76 -0.63 9.87 -7.96
CA LEU A 76 -1.61 9.39 -6.99
C LEU A 76 -1.64 10.36 -5.80
N PRO A 77 -2.79 10.98 -5.51
CA PRO A 77 -2.93 11.93 -4.41
C PRO A 77 -2.49 11.34 -3.07
N ARG A 78 -1.82 12.17 -2.26
CA ARG A 78 -1.43 11.86 -0.88
C ARG A 78 -2.51 12.31 0.11
N PRO A 79 -2.51 11.78 1.35
CA PRO A 79 -3.43 12.22 2.40
C PRO A 79 -3.41 13.74 2.61
N ASP A 80 -2.22 14.33 2.63
CA ASP A 80 -2.04 15.78 2.74
C ASP A 80 -2.71 16.57 1.61
N ASP A 81 -2.78 16.01 0.40
CA ASP A 81 -3.43 16.68 -0.74
C ASP A 81 -4.95 16.70 -0.53
N LEU A 82 -5.51 15.63 0.05
CA LEU A 82 -6.92 15.56 0.44
C LEU A 82 -7.23 16.53 1.59
N VAL A 83 -6.33 16.65 2.57
CA VAL A 83 -6.45 17.63 3.66
C VAL A 83 -6.46 19.04 3.10
N ALA A 84 -5.51 19.38 2.22
CA ALA A 84 -5.44 20.68 1.57
C ALA A 84 -6.71 21.01 0.76
N LEU A 85 -7.21 20.07 -0.04
CA LEU A 85 -8.43 20.26 -0.82
C LEU A 85 -9.67 20.44 0.06
N ARG A 86 -9.77 19.70 1.17
CA ARG A 86 -10.86 19.88 2.14
C ARG A 86 -10.79 21.23 2.85
N ALA A 87 -9.60 21.70 3.21
CA ALA A 87 -9.41 23.03 3.78
C ALA A 87 -9.83 24.12 2.77
N LEU A 88 -9.34 24.05 1.53
CA LEU A 88 -9.72 24.98 0.46
C LEU A 88 -11.22 24.98 0.15
N ARG A 89 -11.91 23.86 0.34
CA ARG A 89 -13.37 23.79 0.18
C ARG A 89 -14.15 24.58 1.23
N THR A 90 -13.54 24.89 2.37
CA THR A 90 -14.17 25.70 3.42
C THR A 90 -13.99 27.21 3.22
N GLU A 91 -13.10 27.60 2.31
CA GLU A 91 -12.82 29.01 2.02
C GLU A 91 -13.83 29.58 1.03
N ALA A 92 -14.15 30.86 1.21
CA ALA A 92 -15.02 31.58 0.29
C ALA A 92 -14.36 31.72 -1.08
N ALA A 93 -15.08 31.33 -2.12
CA ALA A 93 -14.65 31.44 -3.51
C ALA A 93 -15.86 31.66 -4.42
N GLY A 94 -15.61 32.06 -5.68
CA GLY A 94 -16.65 32.11 -6.70
C GLY A 94 -17.23 30.71 -7.00
N ALA A 95 -18.41 30.65 -7.63
CA ALA A 95 -19.09 29.39 -7.95
C ALA A 95 -18.20 28.45 -8.79
N ALA A 96 -17.58 28.96 -9.86
CA ALA A 96 -16.71 28.16 -10.72
C ALA A 96 -15.51 27.53 -9.99
N GLU A 97 -14.88 28.29 -9.09
CA GLU A 97 -13.75 27.81 -8.29
C GLU A 97 -14.22 26.81 -7.21
N THR A 98 -15.40 27.04 -6.64
CA THR A 98 -16.05 26.12 -5.70
C THR A 98 -16.34 24.76 -6.37
N ASP A 99 -16.82 24.79 -7.61
CA ASP A 99 -17.07 23.60 -8.43
C ASP A 99 -15.77 22.88 -8.77
N ARG A 100 -14.75 23.63 -9.20
CA ARG A 100 -13.41 23.11 -9.50
C ARG A 100 -12.82 22.37 -8.30
N ARG A 101 -12.80 23.00 -7.12
CA ARG A 101 -12.31 22.38 -5.86
C ARG A 101 -13.07 21.10 -5.53
N THR A 102 -14.38 21.10 -5.75
CA THR A 102 -15.24 19.93 -5.48
C THR A 102 -14.91 18.78 -6.43
N ALA A 103 -14.85 19.05 -7.73
CA ALA A 103 -14.56 18.05 -8.75
C ALA A 103 -13.17 17.44 -8.52
N LEU A 104 -12.18 18.27 -8.17
CA LEU A 104 -10.83 17.83 -7.90
C LEU A 104 -10.75 16.96 -6.64
N LEU A 105 -11.39 17.36 -5.54
CA LEU A 105 -11.47 16.56 -4.32
C LEU A 105 -12.07 15.17 -4.59
N GLN A 106 -13.22 15.11 -5.26
CA GLN A 106 -13.88 13.85 -5.59
C GLN A 106 -13.00 12.96 -6.48
N ARG A 107 -12.29 13.54 -7.45
CA ARG A 107 -11.34 12.80 -8.29
C ARG A 107 -10.20 12.23 -7.45
N CYS A 108 -9.63 13.04 -6.56
CA CYS A 108 -8.53 12.63 -5.70
C CYS A 108 -8.94 11.51 -4.73
N GLU A 109 -10.12 11.60 -4.13
CA GLU A 109 -10.66 10.57 -3.24
C GLU A 109 -10.84 9.23 -3.97
N ARG A 110 -11.45 9.24 -5.17
CA ARG A 110 -11.58 8.02 -5.99
C ARG A 110 -10.24 7.38 -6.31
N LEU A 111 -9.23 8.18 -6.68
CA LEU A 111 -7.89 7.67 -6.99
C LEU A 111 -7.21 7.08 -5.75
N ALA A 112 -7.31 7.76 -4.60
CA ALA A 112 -6.77 7.28 -3.34
C ALA A 112 -7.42 5.96 -2.90
N GLU A 113 -8.75 5.86 -3.00
CA GLU A 113 -9.50 4.63 -2.71
C GLU A 113 -9.09 3.47 -3.63
N GLN A 114 -8.96 3.72 -4.93
CA GLN A 114 -8.50 2.71 -5.89
C GLN A 114 -7.09 2.23 -5.56
N ALA A 115 -6.18 3.14 -5.21
CA ALA A 115 -4.82 2.80 -4.81
C ALA A 115 -4.79 1.94 -3.53
N VAL A 116 -5.62 2.26 -2.53
CA VAL A 116 -5.75 1.45 -1.32
C VAL A 116 -6.33 0.08 -1.63
N ARG A 117 -7.40 0.01 -2.43
CA ARG A 117 -8.02 -1.26 -2.85
C ARG A 117 -7.02 -2.15 -3.60
N ALA A 118 -6.26 -1.59 -4.53
CA ALA A 118 -5.23 -2.32 -5.25
C ALA A 118 -4.18 -2.91 -4.31
N ARG A 119 -3.72 -2.14 -3.31
CA ARG A 119 -2.78 -2.63 -2.29
C ARG A 119 -3.36 -3.78 -1.48
N LEU A 120 -4.62 -3.67 -1.04
CA LEU A 120 -5.28 -4.72 -0.25
C LEU A 120 -5.47 -6.03 -1.02
N MET A 121 -5.64 -5.97 -2.35
CA MET A 121 -5.74 -7.17 -3.20
C MET A 121 -4.39 -7.90 -3.41
N VAL A 122 -3.26 -7.19 -3.25
CA VAL A 122 -1.91 -7.74 -3.46
C VAL A 122 -1.34 -8.36 -2.17
N VAL A 123 -1.92 -8.08 -1.00
CA VAL A 123 -1.50 -8.69 0.26
C VAL A 123 -1.88 -10.18 0.29
N PRO A 124 -0.94 -11.12 0.54
CA PRO A 124 -1.26 -12.52 0.74
C PRO A 124 -2.26 -12.67 1.90
N GLY A 125 -3.48 -13.12 1.60
CA GLY A 125 -4.60 -13.17 2.56
C GLY A 125 -5.72 -12.14 2.30
N GLY A 126 -5.64 -11.35 1.23
CA GLY A 126 -6.74 -10.53 0.74
C GLY A 126 -7.97 -11.39 0.44
N ARG A 127 -8.98 -11.32 1.32
CA ARG A 127 -10.27 -11.99 1.12
C ARG A 127 -10.90 -11.47 -0.15
N THR A 128 -10.84 -12.25 -1.22
CA THR A 128 -11.71 -12.07 -2.37
C THR A 128 -13.14 -12.24 -1.85
N ALA A 129 -13.90 -11.14 -1.85
CA ALA A 129 -15.34 -11.20 -1.62
C ALA A 129 -15.95 -11.89 -2.85
N GLY A 130 -16.00 -13.22 -2.81
CA GLY A 130 -16.40 -14.03 -3.96
C GLY A 130 -16.06 -15.51 -3.83
N SER A 131 -16.31 -16.12 -2.68
CA SER A 131 -16.50 -17.57 -2.59
C SER A 131 -17.46 -17.86 -1.43
N THR A 132 -18.75 -17.84 -1.76
CA THR A 132 -19.74 -18.58 -1.00
C THR A 132 -19.49 -20.06 -1.24
N GLY A 133 -19.06 -20.76 -0.18
CA GLY A 133 -19.12 -22.21 -0.03
C GLY A 133 -17.91 -22.99 -0.53
N ALA A 134 -17.05 -23.42 0.39
CA ALA A 134 -16.82 -24.84 0.69
C ALA A 134 -15.64 -25.04 1.66
N ALA A 135 -15.89 -25.91 2.66
CA ALA A 135 -14.95 -26.71 3.44
C ALA A 135 -13.96 -25.99 4.39
N GLU A 136 -14.41 -25.86 5.63
CA GLU A 136 -13.57 -25.89 6.83
C GLU A 136 -12.75 -27.21 6.86
N PRO A 137 -11.41 -27.18 6.95
CA PRO A 137 -10.65 -28.38 7.26
C PRO A 137 -10.79 -28.64 8.76
N ALA A 138 -11.52 -29.71 9.09
CA ALA A 138 -11.68 -30.23 10.44
C ALA A 138 -10.30 -30.48 11.08
N ARG A 139 -10.02 -29.78 12.19
CA ARG A 139 -8.91 -30.14 13.08
C ARG A 139 -9.35 -31.32 13.97
N PRO A 140 -8.53 -32.36 14.14
CA PRO A 140 -8.85 -33.44 15.08
C PRO A 140 -8.83 -32.88 16.50
N ALA A 141 -9.97 -32.99 17.19
CA ALA A 141 -10.11 -32.63 18.58
C ALA A 141 -9.36 -33.65 19.46
N THR A 142 -8.28 -33.21 20.10
CA THR A 142 -7.73 -33.91 21.27
C THR A 142 -8.68 -33.72 22.46
N PRO A 143 -9.10 -34.78 23.17
CA PRO A 143 -9.99 -34.65 24.32
C PRO A 143 -9.21 -34.12 25.54
N MET A 144 -9.61 -32.96 26.05
CA MET A 144 -9.26 -32.50 27.40
C MET A 144 -10.23 -33.10 28.43
N PRO A 145 -9.77 -33.46 29.64
CA PRO A 145 -10.62 -34.02 30.68
C PRO A 145 -11.56 -32.95 31.28
N ALA A 146 -12.77 -33.39 31.63
CA ALA A 146 -13.90 -32.57 32.08
C ALA A 146 -13.67 -31.88 33.45
N PRO A 147 -14.25 -30.69 33.67
CA PRO A 147 -14.31 -30.08 34.98
C PRO A 147 -15.48 -30.68 35.80
N ALA A 148 -15.18 -31.24 36.96
CA ALA A 148 -16.21 -31.64 37.93
C ALA A 148 -16.67 -30.41 38.71
N SER A 149 -17.89 -29.94 38.42
CA SER A 149 -18.62 -29.00 39.27
C SER A 149 -19.49 -29.77 40.26
N GLN A 150 -19.14 -29.61 41.54
CA GLN A 150 -20.00 -29.45 42.73
C GLN A 150 -21.05 -30.52 43.08
N VAL A 151 -20.93 -31.02 44.32
CA VAL A 151 -22.02 -31.67 45.08
C VAL A 151 -22.36 -30.78 46.30
N PRO A 152 -23.63 -30.64 46.72
CA PRO A 152 -24.07 -29.71 47.77
C PRO A 152 -23.86 -30.24 49.21
N GLN A 153 -23.87 -29.32 50.18
CA GLN A 153 -23.67 -29.50 51.64
C GLN A 153 -24.67 -30.50 52.29
N PRO A 154 -24.39 -31.03 53.50
CA PRO A 154 -24.83 -30.31 54.72
C PRO A 154 -23.97 -30.46 56.00
N ALA A 155 -23.86 -29.33 56.72
CA ALA A 155 -24.07 -29.10 58.16
C ALA A 155 -23.33 -29.86 59.29
N ARG A 156 -23.13 -29.09 60.38
CA ARG A 156 -22.97 -29.46 61.82
C ARG A 156 -21.53 -29.76 62.25
N SER A 157 -21.01 -29.36 63.40
CA SER A 157 -21.48 -28.63 64.59
C SER A 157 -20.27 -28.41 65.49
N ARG A 158 -20.23 -27.30 66.25
CA ARG A 158 -19.50 -27.09 67.53
C ARG A 158 -17.97 -27.29 67.46
N GLU A 159 -17.12 -26.64 68.24
CA GLU A 159 -17.18 -26.33 69.65
C GLU A 159 -16.07 -25.30 69.99
N ASN A 160 -16.26 -24.64 71.13
CA ASN A 160 -15.36 -23.77 71.92
C ASN A 160 -13.87 -24.19 71.92
N ASP A 161 -12.88 -23.41 72.35
CA ASP A 161 -12.70 -22.46 73.46
C ASP A 161 -11.38 -21.71 73.10
N GLY A 162 -11.14 -20.43 73.40
CA GLY A 162 -10.95 -19.92 74.74
C GLY A 162 -9.57 -19.21 74.84
N GLY A 163 -9.55 -18.03 75.47
CA GLY A 163 -8.37 -17.40 76.08
C GLY A 163 -7.44 -16.63 75.12
N ALA A 164 -7.26 -15.32 75.15
CA ALA A 164 -7.06 -14.33 76.23
C ALA A 164 -5.66 -14.34 76.87
N GLY A 165 -5.04 -13.15 76.90
CA GLY A 165 -3.86 -12.78 77.67
C GLY A 165 -2.62 -12.60 76.79
N GLY A 166 -1.95 -11.46 76.73
CA GLY A 166 -2.05 -10.18 77.45
C GLY A 166 -0.93 -9.28 76.94
#